data_AF-A0A7J4SUE5-F1
#
_entry.id   AF-A0A7J4SUE5-F1
#
_cell.length_a   1.000
_cell.length_b   1.000
_cell.length_c   1.000
_cell.angle_alpha   90.00
_cell.angle_beta   90.00
_cell.angle_gamma   90.00
#
_symmetry.space_group_name_H-M   'P 1'
#
loop_
_entity.id
_entity.type
_entity.pdbx_description
1 polymer ?
#
loop_
_entity_poly.entity_id
_entity_poly.type
_entity_poly.pdbx_seq_one_letter_code
_entity_poly.pdbx_strand_id
1 'polypeptide(L)'
;MLNRQRILLYLIQELQHKAKFTKTAVDKMLFLLLKEYSFGEKAKFYSFYPYKFGPFSQLFYYDLRKMESVGCLEGNGMNLTAQGAKEAGHLEPELKECIGQAIARFPSAEK
;
A
#
# COMPACT_ATOMS: atom_id res chain seq x y z
N MET A 1 1.28 -4.22 -15.03
CA MET A 1 0.74 -3.82 -13.72
C MET A 1 0.85 -2.30 -13.58
N LEU A 2 -0.13 -1.63 -12.98
CA LEU A 2 -0.10 -0.17 -12.79
C LEU A 2 0.84 0.23 -11.64
N ASN A 3 1.42 1.43 -11.68
CA ASN A 3 2.30 1.90 -10.60
C ASN A 3 1.59 1.93 -9.23
N ARG A 4 0.31 2.34 -9.15
CA ARG A 4 -0.45 2.28 -7.89
C ARG A 4 -0.59 0.87 -7.30
N GLN A 5 -0.64 -0.15 -8.16
CA GLN A 5 -0.72 -1.55 -7.75
C GLN A 5 0.64 -2.01 -7.23
N ARG A 6 1.74 -1.65 -7.89
CA ARG A 6 3.10 -1.90 -7.39
C ARG A 6 3.37 -1.21 -6.06
N ILE A 7 2.90 0.04 -5.91
CA ILE A 7 2.98 0.78 -4.65
C ILE A 7 2.22 0.04 -3.54
N LEU A 8 1.01 -0.47 -3.83
CA LEU A 8 0.23 -1.28 -2.88
C LEU A 8 0.98 -2.56 -2.49
N LEU A 9 1.52 -3.31 -3.45
CA LEU A 9 2.27 -4.54 -3.17
C LEU A 9 3.52 -4.26 -2.34
N TYR A 10 4.28 -3.22 -2.69
CA TYR A 10 5.47 -2.81 -1.95
C TYR A 10 5.11 -2.33 -0.52
N LEU A 11 4.04 -1.56 -0.37
CA LEU A 11 3.58 -1.12 0.95
C LEU A 11 3.15 -2.30 1.83
N ILE A 12 2.46 -3.30 1.28
CA ILE A 12 2.11 -4.55 1.98
C ILE A 12 3.39 -5.29 2.37
N GLN A 13 4.37 -5.39 1.46
CA GLN A 13 5.66 -6.02 1.73
C GLN A 13 6.36 -5.45 2.96
N GLU A 14 6.38 -4.13 3.09
CA GLU A 14 7.06 -3.45 4.19
C GLU A 14 6.25 -3.51 5.50
N LEU A 15 4.91 -3.52 5.41
CA LEU A 15 4.04 -3.50 6.57
C LEU A 15 3.68 -4.88 7.14
N GLN A 16 3.75 -5.96 6.35
CA GLN A 16 3.38 -7.31 6.81
C GLN A 16 4.23 -7.80 8.00
N HIS A 17 5.42 -7.22 8.21
CA HIS A 17 6.31 -7.51 9.33
C HIS A 17 6.05 -6.64 10.57
N LYS A 18 5.08 -5.71 10.52
CA LYS A 18 4.77 -4.76 11.61
C LYS A 18 3.54 -5.22 12.41
N ALA A 19 3.56 -4.95 13.72
CA ALA A 19 2.55 -5.42 14.67
C ALA A 19 1.10 -4.92 14.43
N LYS A 20 0.88 -3.84 13.66
CA LYS A 20 -0.44 -3.25 13.38
C LYS A 20 -0.87 -3.38 11.91
N PHE A 21 -0.53 -4.50 11.29
CA PHE A 21 -0.85 -4.76 9.88
C PHE A 21 -2.34 -5.10 9.68
N THR A 22 -3.10 -4.15 9.15
CA THR A 22 -4.53 -4.32 8.80
C THR A 22 -4.85 -3.60 7.49
N LYS A 23 -5.93 -3.99 6.79
CA LYS A 23 -6.39 -3.31 5.57
C LYS A 23 -6.63 -1.81 5.79
N THR A 24 -7.23 -1.47 6.92
CA THR A 24 -7.47 -0.07 7.31
C THR A 24 -6.18 0.70 7.52
N ALA A 25 -5.14 0.06 8.10
CA ALA A 25 -3.84 0.69 8.23
C ALA A 25 -3.20 0.93 6.86
N VAL A 26 -3.28 -0.03 5.94
CA VAL A 26 -2.79 0.12 4.55
C VAL A 26 -3.53 1.26 3.83
N ASP A 27 -4.86 1.33 3.91
CA ASP A 27 -5.66 2.40 3.28
C ASP A 27 -5.27 3.79 3.81
N LYS A 28 -5.07 3.92 5.13
CA LYS A 28 -4.61 5.16 5.76
C LYS A 28 -3.17 5.52 5.35
N MET A 29 -2.29 4.55 5.22
CA MET A 29 -0.92 4.77 4.74
C MET A 29 -0.91 5.27 3.30
N LEU A 30 -1.73 4.69 2.43
CA LEU A 30 -1.88 5.18 1.06
C LEU A 30 -2.41 6.62 1.04
N PHE A 31 -3.36 6.98 1.90
CA PHE A 31 -3.80 8.36 2.04
C PHE A 31 -2.65 9.30 2.45
N LEU A 32 -1.81 8.89 3.39
CA LEU A 32 -0.67 9.68 3.84
C LEU A 32 0.35 9.90 2.71
N LEU A 33 0.67 8.85 1.95
CA LEU A 33 1.55 8.94 0.78
C LEU A 33 1.02 9.95 -0.25
N LEU A 34 -0.30 9.96 -0.47
CA LEU A 34 -0.92 10.95 -1.34
C LEU A 34 -0.76 12.39 -0.81
N LYS A 35 -0.95 12.60 0.49
CA LYS A 35 -1.02 13.94 1.08
C LYS A 35 0.33 14.56 1.41
N GLU A 36 1.31 13.75 1.80
CA GLU A 36 2.57 14.25 2.35
C GLU A 36 3.78 13.98 1.44
N TYR A 37 3.65 13.08 0.46
CA TYR A 37 4.76 12.67 -0.41
C TYR A 37 4.47 12.90 -1.90
N SER A 38 3.45 13.70 -2.22
CA SER A 38 3.04 14.09 -3.58
C SER A 38 2.85 12.92 -4.55
N PHE A 39 2.39 11.75 -4.07
CA PHE A 39 2.18 10.57 -4.92
C PHE A 39 1.17 10.80 -6.04
N GLY A 40 0.25 11.76 -5.88
CA GLY A 40 -0.71 12.15 -6.92
C GLY A 40 -0.08 12.87 -8.12
N GLU A 41 1.10 13.48 -7.95
CA GLU A 41 1.86 14.11 -9.03
C GLU A 41 2.78 13.09 -9.72
N LYS A 42 3.25 12.09 -8.96
CA LYS A 42 4.19 11.06 -9.45
C LYS A 42 3.49 9.88 -10.16
N ALA A 43 2.21 9.63 -9.88
CA ALA A 43 1.43 8.58 -10.53
C ALA A 43 -0.09 8.81 -10.45
N LYS A 44 -0.86 8.22 -11.37
CA LYS A 44 -2.32 8.06 -11.18
C LYS A 44 -2.57 7.19 -9.95
N PHE A 45 -2.94 7.83 -8.86
CA PHE A 45 -3.01 7.22 -7.53
C PHE A 45 -4.45 6.97 -7.05
N TYR A 46 -4.61 6.56 -5.80
CA TYR A 46 -5.91 6.34 -5.18
C TYR A 46 -6.63 7.66 -4.91
N SER A 47 -7.93 7.71 -5.20
CA SER A 47 -8.81 8.79 -4.73
C SER A 47 -9.37 8.43 -3.37
N PHE A 48 -9.39 9.40 -2.46
CA PHE A 48 -9.89 9.24 -1.10
C PHE A 48 -11.04 10.18 -0.83
N TYR A 49 -12.01 9.69 -0.06
CA TYR A 49 -13.12 10.48 0.44
C TYR A 49 -13.35 10.17 1.93
N PRO A 50 -13.91 11.12 2.70
CA PRO A 50 -14.28 10.87 4.09
C PRO A 50 -15.36 9.78 4.17
N TYR A 51 -15.12 8.73 4.95
CA TYR A 51 -16.11 7.67 5.16
C TYR A 51 -15.92 6.98 6.53
N LYS A 52 -16.92 7.12 7.41
CA LYS A 52 -17.02 6.56 8.78
C LYS A 52 -15.80 6.83 9.70
N PHE A 53 -14.66 6.20 9.41
CA PHE A 53 -13.48 6.14 10.28
C PHE A 53 -12.24 6.84 9.69
N GLY A 54 -12.44 7.68 8.66
CA GLY A 54 -11.42 8.52 8.06
C GLY A 54 -11.39 8.44 6.53
N PRO A 55 -10.22 8.61 5.90
CA PRO A 55 -10.09 8.54 4.45
C PRO A 55 -10.30 7.10 3.98
N PHE A 56 -11.09 6.94 2.93
CA PHE A 56 -11.40 5.64 2.32
C PHE A 56 -11.20 5.70 0.82
N SER A 57 -10.63 4.63 0.24
CA SER A 57 -10.54 4.48 -1.21
C SER A 57 -11.18 3.18 -1.69
N GLN A 58 -12.26 3.28 -2.48
CA GLN A 58 -12.86 2.11 -3.14
C GLN A 58 -11.88 1.43 -4.11
N LEU A 59 -11.03 2.22 -4.76
CA LEU A 59 -10.06 1.73 -5.74
C LEU A 59 -8.98 0.88 -5.08
N PHE A 60 -8.61 1.17 -3.83
CA PHE A 60 -7.73 0.31 -3.03
C PHE A 60 -8.32 -1.09 -2.85
N TYR A 61 -9.58 -1.20 -2.42
CA TYR A 61 -10.23 -2.51 -2.26
C TYR A 61 -10.44 -3.26 -3.57
N TYR A 62 -10.66 -2.52 -4.67
CA TYR A 62 -10.68 -3.12 -6.01
C TYR A 62 -9.31 -3.72 -6.37
N ASP A 63 -8.24 -2.96 -6.18
CA ASP A 63 -6.88 -3.41 -6.51
C ASP A 63 -6.43 -4.56 -5.60
N LEU A 64 -6.82 -4.59 -4.32
CA LEU A 64 -6.60 -5.76 -3.45
C LEU A 64 -7.17 -7.05 -4.06
N ARG A 65 -8.45 -7.05 -4.42
CA ARG A 65 -9.09 -8.21 -5.06
C ARG A 65 -8.45 -8.55 -6.39
N LYS A 66 -8.04 -7.53 -7.15
CA LYS A 66 -7.36 -7.74 -8.43
C LYS A 66 -6.01 -8.41 -8.23
N MET A 67 -5.21 -7.95 -7.27
CA MET A 67 -3.89 -8.52 -6.94
C MET A 67 -4.02 -9.96 -6.43
N GLU A 68 -5.06 -10.27 -5.67
CA GLU A 68 -5.37 -11.64 -5.27
C GLU A 68 -5.73 -12.52 -6.47
N SER A 69 -6.60 -12.03 -7.38
CA SER A 69 -6.99 -12.80 -8.58
C SER A 69 -5.86 -13.10 -9.55
N VAL A 70 -4.77 -12.31 -9.53
CA VAL A 70 -3.59 -12.53 -10.40
C VAL A 70 -2.43 -13.21 -9.66
N GLY A 71 -2.66 -13.69 -8.43
CA GLY A 71 -1.68 -14.45 -7.66
C GLY A 71 -0.58 -13.61 -7.01
N CYS A 72 -0.73 -12.29 -6.93
CA CYS A 72 0.24 -11.40 -6.27
C CYS A 72 -0.01 -11.25 -4.77
N LEU A 73 -1.25 -11.47 -4.32
CA LEU A 73 -1.63 -11.49 -2.91
C LEU A 73 -2.43 -12.75 -2.61
N GLU A 74 -2.43 -13.15 -1.34
CA GLU A 74 -3.26 -14.23 -0.81
C GLU A 74 -3.77 -13.85 0.60
N GLY A 75 -4.53 -14.76 1.22
CA GLY A 75 -5.00 -14.56 2.58
C GLY A 75 -5.90 -13.32 2.70
N ASN A 76 -6.87 -13.18 1.79
CA ASN A 76 -7.79 -12.04 1.71
C ASN A 76 -7.06 -10.72 1.35
N GLY A 77 -6.07 -10.81 0.46
CA GLY A 77 -5.32 -9.66 -0.07
C GLY A 77 -4.30 -9.05 0.91
N MET A 78 -3.84 -9.79 1.92
CA MET A 78 -2.92 -9.24 2.93
C MET A 78 -1.59 -9.96 3.00
N ASN A 79 -1.46 -11.14 2.43
CA ASN A 79 -0.19 -11.86 2.40
C ASN A 79 0.44 -11.70 1.02
N LEU A 80 1.70 -11.25 0.98
CA LEU A 80 2.41 -11.06 -0.29
C LEU A 80 2.99 -12.40 -0.78
N THR A 81 2.72 -12.74 -2.04
CA THR A 81 3.31 -13.95 -2.65
C THR A 81 4.68 -13.65 -3.27
N ALA A 82 5.42 -14.69 -3.65
CA ALA A 82 6.69 -14.52 -4.38
C ALA A 82 6.51 -13.73 -5.69
N GLN A 83 5.39 -13.95 -6.40
CA GLN A 83 5.06 -13.18 -7.60
C GLN A 83 4.76 -11.71 -7.27
N GLY A 84 4.02 -11.46 -6.17
CA GLY A 84 3.76 -10.11 -5.69
C GLY A 84 5.05 -9.36 -5.32
N ALA A 85 5.97 -10.03 -4.63
CA ALA A 85 7.28 -9.47 -4.26
C ALA A 85 8.13 -9.12 -5.50
N LYS A 86 8.11 -9.96 -6.54
CA LYS A 86 8.78 -9.67 -7.81
C LYS A 86 8.22 -8.41 -8.46
N GLU A 87 6.89 -8.25 -8.51
CA GLU A 87 6.26 -7.06 -9.08
C GLU A 87 6.48 -5.81 -8.24
N ALA A 88 6.51 -5.92 -6.91
CA ALA A 88 6.88 -4.84 -6.00
C ALA A 88 8.33 -4.38 -6.24
N GLY A 89 9.22 -5.31 -6.59
CA GLY A 89 10.61 -5.04 -6.95
C GLY A 89 10.78 -4.06 -8.12
N HIS A 90 9.83 -4.04 -9.06
CA HIS A 90 9.82 -3.13 -10.22
C HIS A 90 9.38 -1.69 -9.88
N LEU A 91 9.09 -1.37 -8.62
CA LEU A 91 8.76 0.00 -8.22
C LEU A 91 10.00 0.90 -8.29
N GLU A 92 9.80 2.12 -8.79
CA GLU A 92 10.86 3.12 -8.92
C GLU A 92 11.53 3.42 -7.56
N PRO A 93 12.88 3.55 -7.52
CA PRO A 93 13.61 3.77 -6.27
C PRO A 93 13.11 4.97 -5.46
N GLU A 94 12.77 6.08 -6.13
CA GLU A 94 12.25 7.30 -5.48
C GLU A 94 10.95 7.04 -4.71
N LEU A 95 10.05 6.21 -5.28
CA LEU A 95 8.79 5.85 -4.63
C LEU A 95 9.02 4.92 -3.45
N LYS A 96 10.00 4.00 -3.55
CA LYS A 96 10.39 3.13 -2.43
C LYS A 96 10.93 3.96 -1.26
N GLU A 97 11.76 4.97 -1.53
CA GLU A 97 12.30 5.86 -0.51
C GLU A 97 11.19 6.62 0.22
N CYS A 98 10.25 7.24 -0.51
CA CYS A 98 9.12 7.92 0.12
C CYS A 98 8.27 6.98 1.00
N ILE A 99 8.04 5.73 0.55
CA ILE A 99 7.32 4.72 1.34
C ILE A 99 8.10 4.39 2.61
N GLY A 100 9.42 4.20 2.52
CA GLY A 100 10.28 3.96 3.68
C GLY A 100 10.21 5.10 4.70
N GLN A 101 10.28 6.36 4.24
CA GLN A 101 10.15 7.55 5.10
C GLN A 101 8.77 7.62 5.77
N ALA A 102 7.70 7.31 5.05
CA ALA A 102 6.34 7.29 5.61
C ALA A 102 6.19 6.19 6.67
N ILE A 103 6.70 4.99 6.42
CA ILE A 103 6.63 3.86 7.36
C ILE A 103 7.48 4.12 8.61
N ALA A 104 8.66 4.75 8.47
CA ALA A 104 9.53 5.07 9.60
C ALA A 104 8.85 5.99 10.64
N ARG A 105 7.88 6.81 10.21
CA ARG A 105 7.10 7.68 11.10
C ARG A 105 6.02 6.94 11.88
N PHE A 106 5.72 5.68 11.54
CA PHE A 106 4.79 4.85 12.31
C PHE A 106 5.56 4.04 13.33
N PRO A 107 5.38 4.30 14.64
CA PRO A 107 6.01 3.48 15.66
C PRO A 107 5.51 2.04 15.50
N SER A 108 6.46 1.11 15.39
CA SER A 108 6.20 -0.30 15.60
C SER A 108 5.56 -0.40 16.99
N ALA A 109 4.35 -0.96 17.10
CA ALA A 109 3.71 -1.05 18.41
C ALA A 109 4.69 -1.69 19.40
N GLU A 110 4.99 -0.99 20.49
CA GLU A 110 5.70 -1.55 21.62
C GLU A 110 4.96 -2.84 22.01
N LYS A 111 5.73 -3.93 22.12
CA LYS A 111 5.25 -5.22 22.61
C LYS A 111 5.04 -5.16 24.10
#